data_AF-A0A975G5L6-F1
#
_entry.id   AF-A0A975G5L6-F1
#
_cell.length_a   1.000
_cell.length_b   1.000
_cell.length_c   1.000
_cell.angle_alpha   90.00
_cell.angle_beta   90.00
_cell.angle_gamma   90.00
#
_symmetry.space_group_name_H-M   'P 1'
#
loop_
_entity.id
_entity.type
_entity.pdbx_description
1 polymer ?
#
loop_
_entity_poly.entity_id
_entity_poly.type
_entity_poly.pdbx_seq_one_letter_code
_entity_poly.pdbx_strand_id
1 'polypeptide(L)'
;MSDPLEDLEQAAELLPAAAAGVRLGDKAKDRLQRFSDVARQERRLKAYVQLARILDGRSDTQVKAQVDRALAAAREASDAMEEADDEATLEEAVLEYLSFTQALSSLEATLRPLWTRVVDQQFTPLGSAGKLLEAFPGARDLGGRMIGVATAAQQTAQTAVVELPTIVADLLEQRSALVEEQQTVAGDPKVAGFLQALADDRATLDLLLPEVLKWLKDQGALTSLKISAA
;
A
#
# COMPACT_ATOMS: atom_id res chain seq x y z
N MET A 1 -33.54 33.30 56.48
CA MET A 1 -32.10 33.43 56.18
C MET A 1 -31.51 32.08 56.54
N SER A 2 -31.00 31.34 55.56
CA SER A 2 -30.36 30.04 55.82
C SER A 2 -29.15 30.25 56.71
N ASP A 3 -28.88 29.30 57.60
CA ASP A 3 -27.71 29.33 58.46
C ASP A 3 -26.45 29.11 57.58
N PRO A 4 -25.53 30.08 57.50
CA PRO A 4 -24.34 29.98 56.66
C PRO A 4 -23.45 28.78 57.01
N LEU A 5 -23.54 28.25 58.23
CA LEU A 5 -22.81 27.06 58.65
C LEU A 5 -23.45 25.77 58.12
N GLU A 6 -24.77 25.73 58.06
CA GLU A 6 -25.55 24.58 57.53
C GLU A 6 -25.40 24.46 56.01
N ASP A 7 -25.34 25.60 55.30
CA ASP A 7 -25.03 25.66 53.86
C ASP A 7 -23.57 25.23 53.55
N LEU A 8 -22.63 25.51 54.47
CA LEU A 8 -21.22 25.10 54.35
C LEU A 8 -21.00 23.61 54.66
N GLU A 9 -21.72 23.05 55.62
CA GLU A 9 -21.68 21.61 55.92
C GLU A 9 -22.27 20.78 54.77
N GLN A 10 -23.40 21.20 54.19
CA GLN A 10 -23.95 20.56 52.99
C GLN A 10 -23.02 20.67 51.78
N ALA A 11 -22.39 21.83 51.57
CA ALA A 11 -21.40 21.99 50.52
C ALA A 11 -20.18 21.07 50.74
N ALA A 12 -19.71 20.93 51.98
CA ALA A 12 -18.58 20.07 52.34
C ALA A 12 -18.86 18.57 52.09
N GLU A 13 -20.10 18.12 52.28
CA GLU A 13 -20.52 16.75 51.94
C GLU A 13 -20.56 16.49 50.42
N LEU A 14 -20.84 17.52 49.62
CA LEU A 14 -20.94 17.44 48.15
C LEU A 14 -19.59 17.64 47.44
N LEU A 15 -18.61 18.29 48.08
CA LEU A 15 -17.28 18.54 47.51
C LEU A 15 -16.53 17.29 47.04
N PRO A 16 -16.52 16.15 47.77
CA PRO A 16 -15.86 14.93 47.30
C PRO A 16 -16.48 14.36 46.02
N ALA A 17 -17.81 14.40 45.91
CA ALA A 17 -18.54 13.95 44.71
C ALA A 17 -18.28 14.88 43.52
N ALA A 18 -18.27 16.21 43.74
CA ALA A 18 -17.92 17.18 42.73
C ALA A 18 -16.45 17.03 42.25
N ALA A 19 -15.51 16.81 43.18
CA ALA A 19 -14.10 16.57 42.86
C ALA A 19 -13.89 15.24 42.11
N ALA A 20 -14.64 14.19 42.45
CA ALA A 20 -14.66 12.94 41.69
C ALA A 20 -15.23 13.14 40.27
N GLY A 21 -16.30 13.93 40.14
CA GLY A 21 -16.88 14.31 38.84
C GLY A 21 -15.93 15.12 37.95
N VAL A 22 -15.17 16.07 38.52
CA VAL A 22 -14.15 16.82 37.77
C VAL A 22 -13.01 15.90 37.31
N ARG A 23 -12.50 15.03 38.19
CA ARG A 23 -11.45 14.05 37.83
C ARG A 23 -11.91 13.08 36.74
N LEU A 24 -13.16 12.64 36.79
CA LEU A 24 -13.77 11.81 35.76
C LEU A 24 -13.85 12.58 34.43
N GLY A 25 -14.29 13.84 34.47
CA GLY A 25 -14.34 14.72 33.30
C GLY A 25 -12.96 14.96 32.67
N ASP A 26 -11.92 15.18 33.48
CA ASP A 26 -10.54 15.35 33.02
C ASP A 26 -9.99 14.07 32.39
N LYS A 27 -10.20 12.90 33.04
CA LYS A 27 -9.82 11.60 32.47
C LYS A 27 -10.57 11.28 31.18
N ALA A 28 -11.87 11.57 31.13
CA ALA A 28 -12.68 11.38 29.94
C ALA A 28 -12.17 12.25 28.79
N LYS A 29 -11.82 13.51 29.07
CA LYS A 29 -11.24 14.42 28.08
C LYS A 29 -9.90 13.92 27.54
N ASP A 30 -8.99 13.48 28.41
CA ASP A 30 -7.70 12.91 28.00
C ASP A 30 -7.87 11.63 27.16
N ARG A 31 -8.85 10.79 27.51
CA ARG A 31 -9.17 9.55 26.78
C ARG A 31 -9.82 9.85 25.42
N LEU A 32 -10.78 10.77 25.37
CA LEU A 32 -11.39 11.24 24.12
C LEU A 32 -10.36 11.88 23.18
N GLN A 33 -9.33 12.55 23.72
CA GLN A 33 -8.24 13.07 22.91
C GLN A 33 -7.45 11.97 22.19
N ARG A 34 -7.45 10.72 22.69
CA ARG A 34 -6.84 9.59 21.97
C ARG A 34 -7.62 9.20 20.71
N PHE A 35 -8.92 9.49 20.68
CA PHE A 35 -9.77 9.27 19.50
C PHE A 35 -9.73 10.41 18.48
N SER A 36 -8.97 11.48 18.75
CA SER A 36 -8.84 12.63 17.83
C SER A 36 -8.31 12.24 16.44
N ASP A 37 -7.58 11.12 16.35
CA ASP A 37 -6.99 10.61 15.12
C ASP A 37 -7.81 9.51 14.42
N VAL A 38 -9.03 9.17 14.88
CA VAL A 38 -9.83 8.07 14.31
C VAL A 38 -10.05 8.23 12.81
N ALA A 39 -10.44 9.43 12.35
CA ALA A 39 -10.65 9.72 10.92
C ALA A 39 -9.37 9.58 10.08
N ARG A 40 -8.19 9.70 10.70
CA ARG A 40 -6.90 9.44 10.04
C ARG A 40 -6.64 7.95 9.95
N GLN A 41 -6.93 7.18 11.00
CA GLN A 41 -6.76 5.73 11.01
C GLN A 41 -7.75 5.03 10.06
N GLU A 42 -8.99 5.50 9.98
CA GLU A 42 -9.98 5.02 9.02
C GLU A 42 -9.50 5.21 7.57
N ARG A 43 -8.94 6.39 7.25
CA ARG A 43 -8.34 6.65 5.94
C ARG A 43 -7.18 5.71 5.62
N ARG A 44 -6.32 5.44 6.60
CA ARG A 44 -5.23 4.46 6.47
C ARG A 44 -5.78 3.06 6.21
N LEU A 45 -6.77 2.60 6.98
CA LEU A 45 -7.41 1.30 6.80
C LEU A 45 -7.95 1.14 5.37
N LYS A 46 -8.73 2.12 4.90
CA LYS A 46 -9.30 2.10 3.54
C LYS A 46 -8.21 2.01 2.48
N ALA A 47 -7.17 2.83 2.59
CA ALA A 47 -6.04 2.82 1.66
C ALA A 47 -5.31 1.47 1.68
N TYR A 48 -5.06 0.89 2.86
CA TYR A 48 -4.30 -0.35 2.99
C TYR A 48 -5.07 -1.54 2.42
N VAL A 49 -6.38 -1.61 2.67
CA VAL A 49 -7.26 -2.63 2.08
C VAL A 49 -7.34 -2.48 0.56
N GLN A 50 -7.43 -1.24 0.06
CA GLN A 50 -7.42 -0.98 -1.37
C GLN A 50 -6.11 -1.40 -2.03
N LEU A 51 -4.96 -1.07 -1.42
CA LEU A 51 -3.65 -1.48 -1.90
C LEU A 51 -3.52 -3.00 -1.91
N ALA A 52 -3.92 -3.67 -0.82
CA ALA A 52 -3.93 -5.13 -0.75
C ALA A 52 -4.74 -5.74 -1.90
N ARG A 53 -5.89 -5.16 -2.25
CA ARG A 53 -6.70 -5.62 -3.37
C ARG A 53 -6.02 -5.41 -4.72
N ILE A 54 -5.41 -4.24 -4.95
CA ILE A 54 -4.73 -3.92 -6.21
C ILE A 54 -3.54 -4.86 -6.45
N LEU A 55 -2.79 -5.19 -5.39
CA LEU A 55 -1.60 -6.06 -5.46
C LEU A 55 -1.92 -7.56 -5.43
N ASP A 56 -3.19 -7.94 -5.61
CA ASP A 56 -3.69 -9.32 -5.45
C ASP A 56 -3.26 -9.98 -4.12
N GLY A 57 -3.18 -9.19 -3.05
CA GLY A 57 -2.83 -9.64 -1.70
C GLY A 57 -3.82 -10.65 -1.10
N ARG A 58 -4.92 -10.99 -1.80
CA ARG A 58 -5.82 -12.09 -1.42
C ARG A 58 -5.21 -13.46 -1.69
N SER A 59 -4.32 -13.54 -2.68
CA SER A 59 -3.55 -14.74 -3.00
C SER A 59 -2.39 -14.97 -2.03
N ASP A 60 -1.94 -13.91 -1.33
CA ASP A 60 -0.95 -13.98 -0.25
C ASP A 60 -1.66 -14.23 1.10
N THR A 61 -1.47 -15.43 1.66
CA THR A 61 -2.13 -15.85 2.91
C THR A 61 -1.77 -14.95 4.09
N GLN A 62 -0.56 -14.39 4.12
CA GLN A 62 -0.11 -13.52 5.20
C GLN A 62 -0.80 -12.15 5.08
N VAL A 63 -0.82 -11.56 3.89
CA VAL A 63 -1.48 -10.27 3.65
C VAL A 63 -2.97 -10.38 3.95
N LYS A 64 -3.63 -11.44 3.47
CA LYS A 64 -5.04 -11.71 3.76
C LYS A 64 -5.32 -11.76 5.26
N ALA A 65 -4.53 -12.53 6.03
CA ALA A 65 -4.71 -12.63 7.47
C ALA A 65 -4.53 -11.28 8.19
N GLN A 66 -3.61 -10.42 7.74
CA GLN A 66 -3.42 -9.09 8.33
C GLN A 66 -4.55 -8.12 7.96
N VAL A 67 -5.11 -8.22 6.75
CA VAL A 67 -6.31 -7.46 6.37
C VAL A 67 -7.50 -7.86 7.24
N ASP A 68 -7.74 -9.17 7.40
CA ASP A 68 -8.84 -9.68 8.21
C ASP A 68 -8.70 -9.25 9.67
N ARG A 69 -7.48 -9.33 10.24
CA ARG A 69 -7.18 -8.86 11.60
C ARG A 69 -7.42 -7.35 11.76
N ALA A 70 -6.94 -6.54 10.83
CA ALA A 70 -7.13 -5.08 10.90
C ALA A 70 -8.61 -4.69 10.79
N LEU A 71 -9.39 -5.39 9.96
CA LEU A 71 -10.84 -5.18 9.85
C LEU A 71 -11.60 -5.65 11.09
N ALA A 72 -11.21 -6.77 11.71
CA ALA A 72 -11.78 -7.25 12.95
C ALA A 72 -11.52 -6.25 14.10
N ALA A 73 -10.26 -5.84 14.30
CA ALA A 73 -9.90 -4.88 15.33
C ALA A 73 -10.55 -3.51 15.11
N ALA A 74 -10.75 -3.09 13.85
CA ALA A 74 -11.49 -1.86 13.55
C ALA A 74 -12.98 -1.93 13.96
N ARG A 75 -13.60 -3.11 13.82
CA ARG A 75 -14.98 -3.34 14.26
C ARG A 75 -15.06 -3.38 15.78
N GLU A 76 -14.21 -4.16 16.43
CA GLU A 76 -14.11 -4.24 17.90
C GLU A 76 -13.91 -2.85 18.52
N ALA A 77 -13.01 -2.04 17.95
CA ALA A 77 -12.82 -0.66 18.39
C ALA A 77 -14.03 0.25 18.12
N SER A 78 -14.76 0.05 17.01
CA SER A 78 -15.98 0.82 16.72
C SER A 78 -17.10 0.47 17.70
N ASP A 79 -17.33 -0.82 17.93
CA ASP A 79 -18.37 -1.33 18.82
C ASP A 79 -18.09 -0.84 20.26
N ALA A 80 -16.84 -0.97 20.74
CA ALA A 80 -16.45 -0.48 22.07
C ALA A 80 -16.59 1.06 22.21
N MET A 81 -16.34 1.83 21.14
CA MET A 81 -16.57 3.29 21.16
C MET A 81 -18.07 3.65 21.19
N GLU A 82 -18.93 2.85 20.55
CA GLU A 82 -20.39 3.06 20.57
C GLU A 82 -21.00 2.71 21.92
N GLU A 83 -20.44 1.71 22.62
CA GLU A 83 -20.89 1.24 23.94
C GLU A 83 -20.30 2.04 25.12
N ALA A 84 -19.37 2.96 24.87
CA ALA A 84 -18.67 3.71 25.93
C ALA A 84 -19.57 4.76 26.62
N ASP A 85 -20.17 4.38 27.76
CA ASP A 85 -21.06 5.20 28.58
C ASP A 85 -20.54 5.51 30.01
N ASP A 86 -19.49 4.83 30.46
CA ASP A 86 -18.88 4.99 31.79
C ASP A 86 -17.34 4.92 31.78
N GLU A 87 -16.71 5.02 32.95
CA GLU A 87 -15.24 5.03 33.04
C GLU A 87 -14.60 3.71 32.59
N ALA A 88 -15.28 2.58 32.85
CA ALA A 88 -14.78 1.25 32.53
C ALA A 88 -14.95 0.94 31.05
N THR A 89 -16.14 1.21 30.48
CA THR A 89 -16.42 1.01 29.05
C THR A 89 -15.59 1.97 28.18
N LEU A 90 -15.30 3.19 28.66
CA LEU A 90 -14.35 4.10 28.00
C LEU A 90 -12.90 3.59 28.04
N GLU A 91 -12.48 2.89 29.10
CA GLU A 91 -11.14 2.30 29.18
C GLU A 91 -10.99 1.12 28.20
N GLU A 92 -12.02 0.28 28.09
CA GLU A 92 -12.11 -0.78 27.09
C GLU A 92 -12.03 -0.22 25.67
N ALA A 93 -12.80 0.82 25.34
CA ALA A 93 -12.74 1.49 24.05
C ALA A 93 -11.34 2.01 23.69
N VAL A 94 -10.60 2.52 24.69
CA VAL A 94 -9.20 2.94 24.50
C VAL A 94 -8.29 1.75 24.21
N LEU A 95 -8.47 0.63 24.91
CA LEU A 95 -7.69 -0.59 24.67
C LEU A 95 -7.95 -1.16 23.27
N GLU A 96 -9.22 -1.25 22.87
CA GLU A 96 -9.58 -1.75 21.54
C GLU A 96 -9.07 -0.84 20.42
N TYR A 97 -9.14 0.48 20.62
CA TYR A 97 -8.53 1.43 19.68
C TYR A 97 -7.01 1.25 19.55
N LEU A 98 -6.30 0.99 20.66
CA LEU A 98 -4.87 0.69 20.60
C LEU A 98 -4.59 -0.61 19.82
N SER A 99 -5.36 -1.67 20.07
CA SER A 99 -5.30 -2.93 19.32
C SER A 99 -5.50 -2.70 17.81
N PHE A 100 -6.48 -1.88 17.43
CA PHE A 100 -6.70 -1.47 16.05
C PHE A 100 -5.49 -0.75 15.44
N THR A 101 -4.90 0.23 16.15
CA THR A 101 -3.72 0.95 15.64
C THR A 101 -2.49 0.03 15.45
N GLN A 102 -2.34 -0.98 16.31
CA GLN A 102 -1.29 -1.99 16.21
C GLN A 102 -1.54 -2.93 15.01
N ALA A 103 -2.80 -3.36 14.81
CA ALA A 103 -3.18 -4.16 13.65
C ALA A 103 -2.94 -3.40 12.33
N LEU A 104 -3.26 -2.11 12.26
CA LEU A 104 -2.95 -1.26 11.11
C LEU A 104 -1.45 -1.16 10.83
N SER A 105 -0.64 -0.99 11.87
CA SER A 105 0.82 -0.90 11.73
C SER A 105 1.42 -2.22 11.23
N SER A 106 0.85 -3.35 11.66
CA SER A 106 1.25 -4.68 11.20
C SER A 106 0.87 -4.93 9.73
N LEU A 107 -0.31 -4.48 9.33
CA LEU A 107 -0.75 -4.51 7.93
C LEU A 107 0.16 -3.66 7.04
N GLU A 108 0.50 -2.44 7.46
CA GLU A 108 1.43 -1.57 6.74
C GLU A 108 2.80 -2.22 6.51
N ALA A 109 3.35 -2.83 7.57
CA ALA A 109 4.64 -3.53 7.51
C ALA A 109 4.63 -4.72 6.55
N THR A 110 3.46 -5.29 6.26
CA THR A 110 3.30 -6.40 5.30
C THR A 110 3.09 -5.90 3.87
N LEU A 111 2.39 -4.77 3.69
CA LEU A 111 2.09 -4.22 2.36
C LEU A 111 3.31 -3.63 1.67
N ARG A 112 4.24 -3.02 2.41
CA ARG A 112 5.44 -2.41 1.81
C ARG A 112 6.33 -3.44 1.11
N PRO A 113 6.72 -4.57 1.74
CA PRO A 113 7.47 -5.63 1.05
C PRO A 113 6.71 -6.24 -0.12
N LEU A 114 5.37 -6.37 -0.03
CA LEU A 114 4.55 -6.85 -1.16
C LEU A 114 4.68 -5.92 -2.36
N TRP A 115 4.58 -4.60 -2.14
CA TRP A 115 4.76 -3.62 -3.21
C TRP A 115 6.17 -3.68 -3.81
N THR A 116 7.22 -3.72 -2.98
CA THR A 116 8.60 -3.87 -3.46
C THR A 116 8.77 -5.11 -4.35
N ARG A 117 8.20 -6.25 -3.93
CA ARG A 117 8.21 -7.47 -4.74
C ARG A 117 7.53 -7.27 -6.09
N VAL A 118 6.39 -6.57 -6.13
CA VAL A 118 5.69 -6.27 -7.40
C VAL A 118 6.53 -5.35 -8.28
N VAL A 119 7.19 -4.33 -7.73
CA VAL A 119 8.15 -3.49 -8.48
C VAL A 119 9.25 -4.34 -9.10
N ASP A 120 9.86 -5.22 -8.31
CA ASP A 120 10.96 -6.07 -8.76
C ASP A 120 10.51 -7.09 -9.82
N GLN A 121 9.32 -7.67 -9.68
CA GLN A 121 8.82 -8.70 -10.60
C GLN A 121 8.20 -8.14 -11.87
N GLN A 122 7.57 -6.96 -11.81
CA GLN A 122 6.74 -6.46 -12.91
C GLN A 122 7.29 -5.20 -13.57
N PHE A 123 8.02 -4.35 -12.84
CA PHE A 123 8.48 -3.04 -13.34
C PHE A 123 9.97 -3.03 -13.65
N THR A 124 10.82 -3.69 -12.85
CA THR A 124 12.25 -3.81 -13.14
C THR A 124 12.49 -4.47 -14.52
N PRO A 125 11.85 -5.60 -14.86
CA PRO A 125 11.95 -6.17 -16.19
C PRO A 125 11.39 -5.29 -17.32
N LEU A 126 10.29 -4.55 -17.06
CA LEU A 126 9.74 -3.57 -18.00
C LEU A 126 10.78 -2.52 -18.39
N GLY A 127 11.52 -2.00 -17.39
CA GLY A 127 12.61 -1.06 -17.63
C GLY A 127 13.77 -1.67 -18.43
N SER A 128 14.11 -2.94 -18.19
CA SER A 128 15.13 -3.66 -18.97
C SER A 128 14.71 -3.83 -20.44
N ALA A 129 13.46 -4.22 -20.69
CA ALA A 129 12.90 -4.29 -22.04
C ALA A 129 12.87 -2.90 -22.70
N GLY A 130 12.53 -1.85 -21.95
CA GLY A 130 12.56 -0.47 -22.41
C GLY A 130 13.95 -0.01 -22.86
N LYS A 131 15.00 -0.35 -22.11
CA LYS A 131 16.41 -0.07 -22.49
C LYS A 131 16.82 -0.74 -23.80
N LEU A 132 16.33 -1.96 -24.04
CA LEU A 132 16.54 -2.63 -25.32
C LEU A 132 15.79 -1.88 -26.43
N LEU A 133 14.54 -1.47 -26.18
CA LEU A 133 13.73 -0.76 -27.17
C LEU A 133 14.27 0.63 -27.51
N GLU A 134 14.90 1.33 -26.58
CA GLU A 134 15.58 2.61 -26.84
C GLU A 134 16.70 2.51 -27.88
N ALA A 135 17.31 1.33 -28.04
CA ALA A 135 18.32 1.10 -29.07
C ALA A 135 17.73 1.05 -30.49
N PHE A 136 16.40 0.95 -30.62
CA PHE A 136 15.70 0.87 -31.90
C PHE A 136 15.08 2.22 -32.29
N PRO A 137 15.43 2.80 -33.46
CA PRO A 137 14.86 4.09 -33.89
C PRO A 137 13.33 4.11 -33.96
N GLY A 138 12.70 2.99 -34.35
CA GLY A 138 11.24 2.86 -34.46
C GLY A 138 10.51 2.55 -33.15
N ALA A 139 11.22 2.18 -32.08
CA ALA A 139 10.64 1.83 -30.78
C ALA A 139 11.20 2.68 -29.62
N ARG A 140 11.98 3.73 -29.94
CA ARG A 140 12.69 4.54 -28.96
C ARG A 140 11.76 5.25 -27.98
N ASP A 141 10.65 5.80 -28.48
CA ASP A 141 9.64 6.46 -27.64
C ASP A 141 9.01 5.48 -26.65
N LEU A 142 8.59 4.31 -27.14
CA LEU A 142 8.06 3.23 -26.32
C LEU A 142 9.08 2.78 -25.26
N GLY A 143 10.34 2.60 -25.65
CA GLY A 143 11.42 2.25 -24.74
C GLY A 143 11.63 3.26 -23.62
N GLY A 144 11.64 4.55 -23.97
CA GLY A 144 11.75 5.64 -23.00
C GLY A 144 10.57 5.68 -22.03
N ARG A 145 9.33 5.48 -22.51
CA ARG A 145 8.13 5.40 -21.67
C ARG A 145 8.17 4.21 -20.71
N MET A 146 8.60 3.02 -21.17
CA MET A 146 8.79 1.83 -20.32
C MET A 146 9.81 2.06 -19.21
N ILE A 147 10.95 2.70 -19.52
CA ILE A 147 11.96 3.08 -18.52
C ILE A 147 11.38 4.10 -17.53
N GLY A 148 10.63 5.09 -18.03
CA GLY A 148 9.98 6.11 -17.22
C GLY A 148 9.04 5.50 -16.17
N VAL A 149 8.15 4.60 -16.60
CA VAL A 149 7.21 3.90 -15.71
C VAL A 149 7.94 3.01 -14.70
N ALA A 150 8.97 2.27 -15.15
CA ALA A 150 9.78 1.45 -14.24
C ALA A 150 10.50 2.30 -13.17
N THR A 151 11.05 3.44 -13.58
CA THR A 151 11.73 4.37 -12.67
C THR A 151 10.74 5.01 -11.69
N ALA A 152 9.57 5.43 -12.17
CA ALA A 152 8.52 5.97 -11.33
C ALA A 152 8.09 4.95 -10.26
N ALA A 153 7.88 3.69 -10.64
CA ALA A 153 7.58 2.60 -9.71
C ALA A 153 8.68 2.43 -8.65
N GLN A 154 9.96 2.45 -9.03
CA GLN A 154 11.08 2.37 -8.07
C GLN A 154 11.10 3.55 -7.09
N GLN A 155 10.77 4.77 -7.54
CA GLN A 155 10.76 5.97 -6.71
C GLN A 155 9.65 5.95 -5.63
N THR A 156 8.59 5.17 -5.83
CA THR A 156 7.51 5.03 -4.82
C THR A 156 7.94 4.27 -3.56
N ALA A 157 9.15 3.71 -3.51
CA ALA A 157 9.66 3.00 -2.34
C ALA A 157 9.65 3.85 -1.05
N GLN A 158 9.76 5.17 -1.17
CA GLN A 158 9.73 6.11 -0.05
C GLN A 158 8.35 6.73 0.20
N THR A 159 7.37 6.47 -0.66
CA THR A 159 6.01 7.01 -0.54
C THR A 159 5.29 6.39 0.67
N ALA A 160 4.44 7.18 1.31
CA ALA A 160 3.60 6.71 2.41
C ALA A 160 2.60 5.66 1.89
N VAL A 161 2.40 4.56 2.62
CA VAL A 161 1.53 3.46 2.16
C VAL A 161 0.09 3.92 1.93
N VAL A 162 -0.35 4.96 2.64
CA VAL A 162 -1.69 5.54 2.48
C VAL A 162 -1.89 6.20 1.10
N GLU A 163 -0.83 6.63 0.43
CA GLU A 163 -0.87 7.28 -0.89
C GLU A 163 -0.66 6.30 -2.05
N LEU A 164 -0.08 5.13 -1.75
CA LEU A 164 0.23 4.10 -2.75
C LEU A 164 -0.98 3.61 -3.57
N PRO A 165 -2.23 3.47 -3.05
CA PRO A 165 -3.32 2.88 -3.85
C PRO A 165 -3.56 3.59 -5.19
N THR A 166 -3.56 4.92 -5.19
CA THR A 166 -3.79 5.71 -6.41
C THR A 166 -2.61 5.60 -7.36
N ILE A 167 -1.39 5.70 -6.82
CA ILE A 167 -0.16 5.68 -7.61
C ILE A 167 0.05 4.29 -8.25
N VAL A 168 -0.13 3.22 -7.47
CA VAL A 168 0.02 1.84 -7.93
C VAL A 168 -1.02 1.50 -9.00
N ALA A 169 -2.27 1.94 -8.85
CA ALA A 169 -3.30 1.71 -9.85
C ALA A 169 -2.91 2.32 -11.21
N ASP A 170 -2.48 3.59 -11.20
CA ASP A 170 -2.01 4.30 -12.40
C ASP A 170 -0.77 3.62 -13.03
N LEU A 171 0.22 3.24 -12.22
CA LEU A 171 1.40 2.53 -12.71
C LEU A 171 1.08 1.18 -13.35
N LEU A 172 0.15 0.41 -12.78
CA LEU A 172 -0.27 -0.87 -13.33
C LEU A 172 -1.04 -0.71 -14.65
N GLU A 173 -1.89 0.32 -14.75
CA GLU A 173 -2.59 0.66 -16.00
C GLU A 173 -1.60 1.05 -17.10
N GLN A 174 -0.66 1.96 -16.80
CA GLN A 174 0.39 2.36 -17.73
C GLN A 174 1.25 1.17 -18.16
N ARG A 175 1.62 0.29 -17.23
CA ARG A 175 2.35 -0.94 -17.56
C ARG A 175 1.56 -1.81 -18.54
N SER A 176 0.26 -2.05 -18.28
CA SER A 176 -0.58 -2.88 -19.15
C SER A 176 -0.62 -2.31 -20.57
N ALA A 177 -0.85 -1.00 -20.70
CA ALA A 177 -0.88 -0.32 -21.99
C ALA A 177 0.46 -0.42 -22.74
N LEU A 178 1.58 -0.27 -22.04
CA LEU A 178 2.92 -0.37 -22.65
C LEU A 178 3.25 -1.79 -23.10
N VAL A 179 2.83 -2.82 -22.35
CA VAL A 179 3.02 -4.22 -22.74
C VAL A 179 2.19 -4.56 -23.99
N GLU A 180 0.96 -4.07 -24.09
CA GLU A 180 0.13 -4.24 -25.30
C GLU A 180 0.74 -3.51 -26.52
N GLU A 181 1.24 -2.29 -26.31
CA GLU A 181 1.93 -1.52 -27.36
C GLU A 181 3.20 -2.24 -27.83
N GLN A 182 3.98 -2.81 -26.90
CA GLN A 182 5.15 -3.63 -27.19
C GLN A 182 4.83 -4.83 -28.09
N GLN A 183 3.72 -5.53 -27.83
CA GLN A 183 3.30 -6.65 -28.67
C GLN A 183 2.96 -6.21 -30.09
N THR A 184 2.40 -5.01 -30.25
CA THR A 184 2.08 -4.43 -31.56
C THR A 184 3.35 -4.04 -32.33
N VAL A 185 4.33 -3.42 -31.65
CA VAL A 185 5.61 -3.00 -32.26
C VAL A 185 6.47 -4.20 -32.67
N ALA A 186 6.39 -5.31 -31.92
CA ALA A 186 7.13 -6.51 -32.24
C ALA A 186 6.75 -7.10 -33.61
N GLY A 187 5.46 -7.02 -34.01
CA GLY A 187 4.93 -7.44 -35.32
C GLY A 187 4.99 -8.94 -35.63
N ASP A 188 5.96 -9.66 -35.05
CA ASP A 188 6.14 -11.11 -35.10
C ASP A 188 5.88 -11.69 -33.70
N PRO A 189 4.98 -12.68 -33.54
CA PRO A 189 4.71 -13.34 -32.27
C PRO A 189 5.96 -13.91 -31.57
N LYS A 190 6.98 -14.32 -32.33
CA LYS A 190 8.24 -14.84 -31.79
C LYS A 190 9.10 -13.72 -31.19
N VAL A 191 9.13 -12.56 -31.84
CA VAL A 191 9.80 -11.35 -31.32
C VAL A 191 9.06 -10.83 -30.09
N ALA A 192 7.72 -10.80 -30.14
CA ALA A 192 6.90 -10.45 -28.99
C ALA A 192 7.14 -11.40 -27.82
N GLY A 193 7.21 -12.70 -28.07
CA GLY A 193 7.50 -13.72 -27.07
C GLY A 193 8.89 -13.56 -26.44
N PHE A 194 9.91 -13.24 -27.24
CA PHE A 194 11.25 -12.94 -26.72
C PHE A 194 11.27 -11.67 -25.88
N LEU A 195 10.65 -10.59 -26.36
CA LEU A 195 10.57 -9.32 -25.63
C LEU A 195 9.76 -9.45 -24.33
N GLN A 196 8.69 -10.24 -24.34
CA GLN A 196 7.92 -10.58 -23.14
C GLN A 196 8.76 -11.42 -22.18
N ALA A 197 9.47 -12.44 -22.67
CA ALA A 197 10.36 -13.23 -21.82
C ALA A 197 11.48 -12.38 -21.21
N LEU A 198 11.98 -11.39 -21.95
CA LEU A 198 12.94 -10.41 -21.43
C LEU A 198 12.30 -9.50 -20.37
N ALA A 199 11.06 -9.07 -20.61
CA ALA A 199 10.23 -8.32 -19.66
C ALA A 199 9.68 -9.19 -18.50
N ASP A 200 9.96 -10.49 -18.46
CA ASP A 200 9.62 -11.38 -17.36
C ASP A 200 10.89 -11.95 -16.68
N ASP A 201 12.09 -11.50 -17.06
CA ASP A 201 13.39 -12.06 -16.65
C ASP A 201 13.54 -13.58 -16.92
N ARG A 202 12.88 -14.06 -17.97
CA ARG A 202 12.89 -15.46 -18.44
C ARG A 202 13.50 -15.61 -19.84
N ALA A 203 14.11 -14.55 -20.37
CA ALA A 203 14.77 -14.62 -21.67
C ALA A 203 16.00 -15.53 -21.60
N THR A 204 15.97 -16.65 -22.33
CA THR A 204 17.09 -17.55 -22.50
C THR A 204 17.60 -17.54 -23.93
N LEU A 205 18.79 -18.09 -24.16
CA LEU A 205 19.33 -18.27 -25.51
C LEU A 205 18.42 -19.12 -26.40
N ASP A 206 17.63 -20.03 -25.82
CA ASP A 206 16.68 -20.87 -26.57
C ASP A 206 15.53 -20.07 -27.18
N LEU A 207 15.26 -18.86 -26.66
CA LEU A 207 14.24 -17.94 -27.17
C LEU A 207 14.76 -17.04 -28.30
N LEU A 208 16.07 -17.07 -28.61
CA LEU A 208 16.66 -16.41 -29.78
C LEU A 208 16.44 -17.25 -31.04
N LEU A 209 15.17 -17.39 -31.43
CA LEU A 209 14.79 -18.02 -32.69
C LEU A 209 15.36 -17.25 -33.89
N PRO A 210 15.53 -17.88 -35.07
CA PRO A 210 16.08 -17.23 -36.25
C PRO A 210 15.38 -15.92 -36.62
N GLU A 211 14.07 -15.83 -36.39
CA GLU A 211 13.26 -14.64 -36.61
C GLU A 211 13.62 -13.50 -35.64
N VAL A 212 13.87 -13.83 -34.37
CA VAL A 212 14.30 -12.87 -33.35
C VAL A 212 15.71 -12.36 -33.65
N LEU A 213 16.63 -13.26 -34.02
CA LEU A 213 17.98 -12.88 -34.44
C LEU A 213 17.98 -12.01 -35.69
N LYS A 214 17.16 -12.36 -36.69
CA LYS A 214 17.00 -11.55 -37.89
C LYS A 214 16.45 -10.17 -37.54
N TRP A 215 15.40 -10.11 -36.73
CA TRP A 215 14.82 -8.85 -36.28
C TRP A 215 15.84 -8.00 -35.51
N LEU A 216 16.57 -8.57 -34.55
CA LEU A 216 17.64 -7.88 -33.81
C LEU A 216 18.75 -7.37 -34.73
N LYS A 217 19.07 -8.11 -35.79
CA LYS A 217 20.06 -7.72 -36.81
C LYS A 217 19.55 -6.58 -37.69
N ASP A 218 18.32 -6.70 -38.17
CA ASP A 218 17.65 -5.70 -39.02
C ASP A 218 17.47 -4.37 -38.27
N GLN A 219 17.34 -4.45 -36.94
CA GLN A 219 17.22 -3.29 -36.04
C GLN A 219 18.55 -2.85 -35.39
N GLY A 220 19.66 -3.54 -35.67
CA GLY A 220 21.00 -3.15 -35.21
C GLY A 220 21.34 -3.35 -33.72
N ALA A 221 20.57 -4.14 -32.95
CA ALA A 221 20.77 -4.28 -31.50
C ALA A 221 21.50 -5.55 -31.03
N LEU A 222 22.12 -6.31 -31.95
CA LEU A 222 22.92 -7.49 -31.61
C LEU A 222 24.04 -7.19 -30.60
N THR A 223 24.57 -5.96 -30.60
CA THR A 223 25.67 -5.53 -29.71
C THR A 223 25.18 -4.99 -28.36
N SER A 224 23.88 -4.73 -28.22
CA SER A 224 23.26 -4.13 -27.03
C SER A 224 22.78 -5.17 -26.01
N LEU A 225 22.61 -6.42 -26.45
CA LEU A 225 22.19 -7.53 -25.60
C LEU A 225 23.35 -8.08 -24.76
N LYS A 226 23.32 -7.80 -23.45
CA LYS A 226 24.10 -8.56 -22.47
C LYS A 226 23.25 -9.73 -21.99
N ILE A 227 23.50 -10.91 -22.55
CA ILE A 227 22.86 -12.15 -22.10
C ILE A 227 23.72 -12.72 -20.98
N SER A 228 23.22 -12.68 -19.75
CA SER A 228 23.87 -13.37 -18.63
C SER A 228 23.52 -14.86 -18.72
N ALA A 229 24.54 -15.72 -18.75
CA ALA A 229 24.34 -17.15 -18.54
C ALA A 229 23.95 -17.39 -17.08
N ALA A 230 22.94 -18.26 -16.87
CA ALA A 230 22.52 -18.71 -15.55
C ALA A 230 23.66 -19.40 -14.79
#